data_AF-K1USH0-F1
#
_entry.id   AF-K1USH0-F1
#
_cell.length_a   1.000
_cell.length_b   1.000
_cell.length_c   1.000
_cell.angle_alpha   90.00
_cell.angle_beta   90.00
_cell.angle_gamma   90.00
#
_symmetry.space_group_name_H-M   'P 1'
#
loop_
_entity.id
_entity.type
_entity.pdbx_description
1 polymer ?
#
loop_
_entity_poly.entity_id
_entity_poly.type
_entity_poly.pdbx_seq_one_letter_code
_entity_poly.pdbx_strand_id
1 'polypeptide(L)'
;AGFCSPVIHAQQQTADFTEASEICFPDSLSRIPGDSSDSLIYFTGGFVTPVHYAVNRDVPQPNDRLEPAFGLLDEIRHDPVYRLTFVWIGGSASPEGPAGWNRSLGQRRADALVRLIGDQTGLSEEWFRTDNLGEDWTSFERMLAASRHIPKRDEVLEILRSTPDNEARKRKISDLDSGQTWQQIIR
;
A
#
# COMPACT_ATOMS: atom_id res chain seq x y z
N ALA A 1 0.16 6.27 -11.80
CA ALA A 1 0.80 5.00 -11.37
C ALA A 1 0.29 4.64 -9.97
N GLY A 2 -0.32 3.48 -9.77
CA GLY A 2 -0.95 3.16 -8.46
C GLY A 2 -0.05 2.39 -7.51
N PHE A 3 -0.57 2.18 -6.29
CA PHE A 3 0.17 1.63 -5.17
C PHE A 3 -0.58 0.51 -4.47
N CYS A 4 0.15 -0.37 -3.81
CA CYS A 4 -0.39 -1.23 -2.75
C CYS A 4 0.51 -1.12 -1.53
N SER A 5 -0.09 -1.06 -0.34
CA SER A 5 0.63 -1.02 0.92
C SER A 5 0.30 -2.26 1.74
N PRO A 6 1.22 -3.25 1.78
CA PRO A 6 1.11 -4.36 2.71
C PRO A 6 1.46 -3.93 4.14
N VAL A 7 0.75 -4.50 5.11
CA VAL A 7 1.01 -4.38 6.55
C VAL A 7 0.95 -5.78 7.15
N ILE A 8 1.95 -6.15 7.96
CA ILE A 8 1.94 -7.43 8.65
C ILE A 8 1.30 -7.26 10.03
N HIS A 9 0.37 -8.16 10.33
CA HIS A 9 -0.22 -8.27 11.66
C HIS A 9 0.28 -9.57 12.31
N ALA A 10 1.00 -9.43 13.42
CA ALA A 10 1.35 -10.57 14.26
C ALA A 10 0.96 -10.30 15.71
N GLN A 11 0.74 -11.39 16.43
CA GLN A 11 0.37 -11.35 17.83
C GLN A 11 1.55 -11.88 18.64
N GLN A 12 1.96 -11.13 19.66
CA GLN A 12 2.92 -11.64 20.65
C GLN A 12 2.20 -12.67 21.51
N GLN A 13 2.74 -13.89 21.58
CA GLN A 13 2.26 -14.89 22.53
C GLN A 13 3.02 -14.72 23.85
N THR A 14 2.34 -14.62 24.99
CA THR A 14 3.00 -14.84 26.29
C THR A 14 2.16 -15.69 27.24
N ALA A 15 2.76 -16.81 27.67
CA ALA A 15 2.56 -17.33 29.02
C ALA A 15 3.82 -18.06 29.57
N ASP A 16 4.64 -18.75 28.76
CA ASP A 16 5.78 -19.56 29.30
C ASP A 16 7.03 -19.65 28.39
N PHE A 17 7.17 -18.84 27.33
CA PHE A 17 8.35 -18.92 26.44
C PHE A 17 9.55 -18.17 27.01
N THR A 18 10.63 -18.90 27.29
CA THR A 18 11.92 -18.37 27.80
C THR A 18 12.85 -17.84 26.71
N GLU A 19 12.51 -18.02 25.43
CA GLU A 19 13.34 -17.59 24.30
C GLU A 19 12.98 -16.16 23.88
N ALA A 20 14.01 -15.33 23.68
CA ALA A 20 13.86 -14.00 23.11
C ALA A 20 13.83 -14.11 21.58
N SER A 21 12.93 -13.39 20.92
CA SER A 21 12.91 -13.30 19.45
C SER A 21 14.20 -12.64 18.96
N GLU A 22 14.80 -13.22 17.92
CA GLU A 22 15.98 -12.68 17.24
C GLU A 22 15.62 -11.81 16.02
N ILE A 23 14.32 -11.65 15.72
CA ILE A 23 13.87 -10.91 14.54
C ILE A 23 14.28 -9.44 14.65
N CYS A 24 15.06 -8.98 13.68
CA CYS A 24 15.44 -7.58 13.55
C CYS A 24 14.45 -6.87 12.63
N PHE A 25 13.48 -6.16 13.22
CA PHE A 25 12.48 -5.43 12.45
C PHE A 25 13.09 -4.17 11.80
N PRO A 26 12.90 -3.98 10.48
CA PRO A 26 13.61 -2.94 9.75
C PRO A 26 13.10 -1.51 10.04
N ASP A 27 11.89 -1.31 10.58
CA ASP A 27 11.38 0.00 11.06
C ASP A 27 10.06 -0.13 11.89
N SER A 28 9.77 0.90 12.71
CA SER A 28 8.61 1.15 13.61
C SER A 28 7.66 -0.02 13.95
N LEU A 29 7.72 -0.45 15.22
CA LEU A 29 6.79 -1.39 15.84
C LEU A 29 5.64 -0.63 16.51
N SER A 30 4.39 -0.93 16.18
CA SER A 30 3.23 -0.39 16.91
C SER A 30 2.55 -1.50 17.71
N ARG A 31 2.62 -1.40 19.05
CA ARG A 31 1.96 -2.34 19.97
C ARG A 31 0.64 -1.74 20.42
N ILE A 32 -0.46 -2.47 20.23
CA ILE A 32 -1.75 -2.11 20.84
C ILE A 32 -1.86 -2.89 22.16
N PRO A 33 -1.95 -2.19 23.31
CA PRO A 33 -2.24 -2.86 24.58
C PRO A 33 -3.63 -3.51 24.50
N GLY A 34 -3.69 -4.82 24.68
CA GLY A 34 -4.93 -5.51 25.02
C GLY A 34 -4.97 -5.75 26.54
N ASP A 35 -6.16 -5.84 27.13
CA ASP A 35 -6.35 -6.12 28.57
C ASP A 35 -5.92 -7.55 29.00
N SER A 36 -5.12 -8.26 28.19
CA SER A 36 -4.61 -9.60 28.46
C SER A 36 -3.21 -9.81 27.87
N SER A 37 -2.57 -10.94 28.18
CA SER A 37 -1.22 -11.39 27.76
C SER A 37 -0.98 -11.52 26.24
N ASP A 38 -1.93 -11.03 25.45
CA ASP A 38 -2.08 -11.15 24.01
C ASP A 38 -2.06 -9.75 23.39
N SER A 39 -0.87 -9.14 23.32
CA SER A 39 -0.72 -7.85 22.65
C SER A 39 -0.66 -8.04 21.13
N LEU A 40 -1.55 -7.35 20.40
CA LEU A 40 -1.49 -7.28 18.95
C LEU A 40 -0.42 -6.29 18.52
N ILE A 41 0.43 -6.70 17.59
CA ILE A 41 1.55 -5.92 17.11
C ILE A 41 1.44 -5.76 15.59
N TYR A 42 1.60 -4.51 15.15
CA TYR A 42 1.61 -4.13 13.75
C TYR A 42 3.04 -3.88 13.35
N PHE A 43 3.46 -4.57 12.29
CA PHE A 43 4.75 -4.33 11.66
C PHE A 43 4.50 -3.53 10.40
N THR A 44 4.92 -2.27 10.46
CA THR A 44 4.90 -1.36 9.31
C THR A 44 6.28 -1.26 8.65
N GLY A 45 7.34 -1.76 9.30
CA GLY A 45 8.68 -1.81 8.72
C GLY A 45 8.83 -2.88 7.63
N GLY A 46 9.52 -2.54 6.54
CA GLY A 46 9.84 -3.45 5.44
C GLY A 46 8.77 -3.52 4.35
N PHE A 47 7.48 -3.58 4.72
CA PHE A 47 6.36 -3.73 3.79
C PHE A 47 5.60 -2.44 3.45
N VAL A 48 5.69 -1.37 4.24
CA VAL A 48 4.88 -0.15 4.01
C VAL A 48 5.40 0.72 2.86
N THR A 49 6.51 0.33 2.22
CA THR A 49 6.91 0.98 0.98
C THR A 49 5.89 0.62 -0.10
N PRO A 50 5.23 1.61 -0.73
CA PRO A 50 4.24 1.33 -1.76
C PRO A 50 4.80 0.42 -2.83
N VAL A 51 4.15 -0.73 -3.06
CA VAL A 51 4.46 -1.57 -4.23
C VAL A 51 3.98 -0.82 -5.46
N HIS A 52 4.89 -0.57 -6.39
CA HIS A 52 4.61 0.25 -7.56
C HIS A 52 3.97 -0.58 -8.67
N TYR A 53 3.03 0.05 -9.36
CA TYR A 53 2.40 -0.49 -10.55
C TYR A 53 2.49 0.52 -11.69
N ALA A 54 2.82 0.03 -12.88
CA ALA A 54 2.70 0.83 -14.09
C ALA A 54 1.25 1.33 -14.27
N VAL A 55 1.09 2.45 -14.99
CA VAL A 55 -0.21 3.05 -15.30
C VAL A 55 -1.13 2.01 -15.95
N ASN A 56 -2.35 1.87 -15.43
CA ASN A 56 -3.35 0.89 -15.89
C ASN A 56 -2.91 -0.59 -15.88
N ARG A 57 -1.85 -0.94 -15.13
CA ARG A 57 -1.39 -2.32 -14.95
C ARG A 57 -1.56 -2.77 -13.50
N ASP A 58 -1.70 -4.08 -13.34
CA ASP A 58 -1.86 -4.82 -12.09
C ASP A 58 -0.72 -5.79 -11.81
N VAL A 59 0.35 -5.75 -12.62
CA VAL A 59 1.58 -6.51 -12.36
C VAL A 59 2.43 -5.74 -11.34
N PRO A 60 2.67 -6.29 -10.13
CA PRO A 60 3.52 -5.65 -9.14
C PRO A 60 4.94 -5.53 -9.67
N GLN A 61 5.59 -4.39 -9.46
CA GLN A 61 7.00 -4.22 -9.76
C GLN A 61 7.81 -4.46 -8.49
N PRO A 62 8.70 -5.47 -8.47
CA PRO A 62 9.64 -5.64 -7.37
C PRO A 62 10.43 -4.36 -7.13
N ASN A 63 10.66 -4.05 -5.86
CA ASN A 63 11.51 -2.96 -5.42
C ASN A 63 12.42 -3.47 -4.30
N ASP A 64 13.43 -2.67 -3.93
CA ASP A 64 14.44 -3.04 -2.93
C ASP A 64 13.87 -3.31 -1.52
N ARG A 65 12.57 -3.12 -1.32
CA ARG A 65 11.86 -3.30 -0.05
C ARG A 65 10.93 -4.51 -0.04
N LEU A 66 10.39 -4.91 -1.19
CA LEU A 66 9.44 -6.03 -1.32
C LEU A 66 10.11 -7.40 -1.15
N GLU A 67 11.34 -7.56 -1.64
CA GLU A 67 12.09 -8.82 -1.54
C GLU A 67 12.47 -9.18 -0.08
N PRO A 68 13.10 -8.28 0.72
CA PRO A 68 13.38 -8.56 2.15
C PRO A 68 12.13 -8.87 2.97
N ALA A 69 11.00 -8.32 2.52
CA ALA A 69 9.71 -8.50 3.11
C ALA A 69 9.30 -9.99 3.16
N PHE A 70 9.53 -10.74 2.07
CA PHE A 70 9.22 -12.18 2.03
C PHE A 70 10.01 -12.97 3.08
N GLY A 71 11.28 -12.64 3.28
CA GLY A 71 12.11 -13.24 4.33
C GLY A 71 11.57 -12.96 5.74
N LEU A 72 11.16 -11.72 6.00
CA LEU A 72 10.57 -11.35 7.30
C LEU A 72 9.26 -12.12 7.59
N LEU A 73 8.42 -12.36 6.58
CA LEU A 73 7.23 -13.19 6.76
C LEU A 73 7.58 -14.62 7.15
N ASP A 74 8.62 -15.19 6.53
CA ASP A 74 9.09 -16.53 6.86
C ASP A 74 9.69 -16.60 8.28
N GLU A 75 10.47 -15.59 8.68
CA GLU A 75 10.99 -15.46 10.04
C GLU A 75 9.85 -15.42 11.08
N ILE A 76 8.84 -14.54 10.89
CA ILE A 76 7.70 -14.42 11.81
C ILE A 76 6.88 -15.72 11.88
N ARG A 77 6.77 -16.48 10.77
CA ARG A 77 6.04 -17.76 10.77
C ARG A 77 6.68 -18.83 11.64
N HIS A 78 8.00 -18.79 11.79
CA HIS A 78 8.79 -19.79 12.51
C HIS A 78 9.30 -19.28 13.87
N ASP A 79 9.00 -18.04 14.23
CA ASP A 79 9.42 -17.44 15.48
C ASP A 79 8.64 -18.01 16.69
N PRO A 80 9.32 -18.32 17.81
CA PRO A 80 8.68 -18.91 18.98
C PRO A 80 7.88 -17.90 19.82
N VAL A 81 8.10 -16.59 19.63
CA VAL A 81 7.48 -15.50 20.40
C VAL A 81 6.29 -14.88 19.66
N TYR A 82 6.42 -14.74 18.34
CA TYR A 82 5.41 -14.11 17.50
C TYR A 82 4.64 -15.13 16.67
N ARG A 83 3.32 -14.94 16.59
CA ARG A 83 2.47 -15.66 15.65
C ARG A 83 1.94 -14.71 14.60
N LEU A 84 2.29 -14.96 13.33
CA LEU A 84 1.63 -14.34 12.20
C LEU A 84 0.12 -14.57 12.31
N THR A 85 -0.69 -13.51 12.24
CA THR A 85 -2.15 -13.63 12.27
C THR A 85 -2.73 -13.46 10.87
N PHE A 86 -2.35 -12.40 10.18
CA PHE A 86 -2.64 -12.19 8.76
C PHE A 86 -1.73 -11.10 8.18
N VAL A 87 -1.70 -11.03 6.85
CA VAL A 87 -1.12 -9.93 6.08
C VAL A 87 -2.26 -9.10 5.50
N TRP A 88 -2.30 -7.81 5.83
CA TRP A 88 -3.26 -6.90 5.25
C TRP A 88 -2.68 -6.21 4.02
N ILE A 89 -3.46 -6.07 2.96
CA ILE A 89 -3.04 -5.42 1.72
C ILE A 89 -4.12 -4.43 1.30
N GLY A 90 -3.78 -3.16 1.37
CA GLY A 90 -4.59 -2.08 0.80
C GLY A 90 -4.25 -1.86 -0.67
N GLY A 91 -5.23 -2.06 -1.56
CA GLY A 91 -5.10 -1.83 -3.00
C GLY A 91 -5.69 -0.49 -3.43
N SER A 92 -4.91 0.33 -4.16
CA SER A 92 -5.37 1.61 -4.67
C SER A 92 -5.07 1.81 -6.16
N ALA A 93 -5.66 2.85 -6.73
CA ALA A 93 -5.32 3.31 -8.06
C ALA A 93 -5.09 4.82 -8.10
N SER A 94 -4.27 5.26 -9.04
CA SER A 94 -4.22 6.66 -9.41
C SER A 94 -5.55 7.11 -10.03
N PRO A 95 -5.84 8.42 -10.05
CA PRO A 95 -7.16 8.93 -10.39
C PRO A 95 -7.48 8.95 -11.89
N GLU A 96 -6.70 8.27 -12.75
CA GLU A 96 -6.93 8.30 -14.19
C GLU A 96 -8.14 7.45 -14.58
N GLY A 97 -9.06 8.04 -15.35
CA GLY A 97 -10.26 7.33 -15.79
C GLY A 97 -11.38 7.26 -14.74
N PRO A 98 -12.42 6.46 -15.00
CA PRO A 98 -13.62 6.43 -14.15
C PRO A 98 -13.37 5.82 -12.76
N ALA A 99 -13.97 6.36 -11.70
CA ALA A 99 -13.81 5.86 -10.34
C ALA A 99 -14.12 4.35 -10.19
N GLY A 100 -15.14 3.84 -10.89
CA GLY A 100 -15.48 2.40 -10.87
C GLY A 100 -14.38 1.51 -11.48
N TRP A 101 -13.73 2.01 -12.53
CA TRP A 101 -12.56 1.34 -13.12
C TRP A 101 -11.39 1.33 -12.16
N ASN A 102 -11.08 2.46 -11.54
CA ASN A 102 -9.98 2.61 -10.58
C ASN A 102 -10.17 1.77 -9.32
N ARG A 103 -11.40 1.69 -8.81
CA ARG A 103 -11.75 0.75 -7.74
C ARG A 103 -11.44 -0.68 -8.16
N SER A 104 -11.90 -1.11 -9.33
CA SER A 104 -11.65 -2.47 -9.83
C SER A 104 -10.16 -2.75 -10.04
N LEU A 105 -9.41 -1.76 -10.54
CA LEU A 105 -7.96 -1.86 -10.72
C LEU A 105 -7.21 -1.96 -9.40
N GLY A 106 -7.60 -1.18 -8.38
CA GLY A 106 -7.03 -1.26 -7.03
C GLY A 106 -7.20 -2.65 -6.43
N GLN A 107 -8.38 -3.28 -6.59
CA GLN A 107 -8.61 -4.65 -6.14
C GLN A 107 -7.69 -5.65 -6.85
N ARG A 108 -7.63 -5.61 -8.19
CA ARG A 108 -6.76 -6.52 -8.96
C ARG A 108 -5.30 -6.41 -8.57
N ARG A 109 -4.83 -5.21 -8.22
CA ARG A 109 -3.48 -4.99 -7.70
C ARG A 109 -3.27 -5.64 -6.33
N ALA A 110 -4.21 -5.47 -5.40
CA ALA A 110 -4.15 -6.18 -4.13
C ALA A 110 -4.10 -7.70 -4.34
N ASP A 111 -4.97 -8.24 -5.20
CA ASP A 111 -5.02 -9.67 -5.51
C ASP A 111 -3.73 -10.16 -6.18
N ALA A 112 -3.12 -9.36 -7.07
CA ALA A 112 -1.84 -9.68 -7.69
C ALA A 112 -0.70 -9.70 -6.66
N LEU A 113 -0.73 -8.81 -5.67
CA LEU A 113 0.24 -8.81 -4.59
C LEU A 113 0.05 -9.98 -3.62
N VAL A 114 -1.20 -10.38 -3.34
CA VAL A 114 -1.51 -11.62 -2.59
C VAL A 114 -0.87 -12.81 -3.29
N ARG A 115 -1.08 -12.96 -4.61
CA ARG A 115 -0.49 -14.06 -5.39
C ARG A 115 1.04 -14.03 -5.33
N LEU A 116 1.65 -12.87 -5.55
CA LEU A 116 3.10 -12.72 -5.48
C LEU A 116 3.66 -13.11 -4.11
N ILE A 117 3.09 -12.60 -3.01
CA ILE A 117 3.54 -12.95 -1.66
C ILE A 117 3.32 -14.45 -1.40
N GLY A 118 2.15 -14.99 -1.77
CA GLY A 118 1.83 -16.40 -1.62
C GLY A 118 2.81 -17.32 -2.37
N ASP A 119 3.12 -17.00 -3.62
CA ASP A 119 4.06 -17.75 -4.45
C ASP A 119 5.49 -17.73 -3.88
N GLN A 120 5.91 -16.61 -3.27
CA GLN A 120 7.26 -16.47 -2.70
C GLN A 120 7.40 -17.04 -1.28
N THR A 121 6.31 -17.10 -0.50
CA THR A 121 6.35 -17.47 0.92
C THR A 121 5.62 -18.77 1.25
N GLY A 122 4.87 -19.34 0.30
CA GLY A 122 4.00 -20.50 0.52
C GLY A 122 2.79 -20.20 1.42
N LEU A 123 2.44 -18.94 1.64
CA LEU A 123 1.21 -18.55 2.35
C LEU A 123 -0.02 -18.76 1.45
N SER A 124 -1.02 -19.47 1.95
CA SER A 124 -2.34 -19.61 1.32
C SER A 124 -3.16 -18.31 1.40
N GLU A 125 -4.15 -18.16 0.54
CA GLU A 125 -5.00 -16.95 0.47
C GLU A 125 -5.68 -16.59 1.81
N GLU A 126 -5.93 -17.57 2.68
CA GLU A 126 -6.56 -17.39 3.99
C GLU A 126 -5.75 -16.51 4.98
N TRP A 127 -4.45 -16.36 4.73
CA TRP A 127 -3.55 -15.49 5.49
C TRP A 127 -3.68 -14.02 5.11
N PHE A 128 -4.38 -13.71 4.01
CA PHE A 128 -4.45 -12.36 3.49
C PHE A 128 -5.80 -11.70 3.76
N ARG A 129 -5.78 -10.41 4.04
CA ARG A 129 -6.96 -9.55 4.05
C ARG A 129 -6.71 -8.41 3.07
N THR A 130 -7.60 -8.24 2.11
CA THR A 130 -7.48 -7.16 1.12
C THR A 130 -8.54 -6.11 1.36
N ASP A 131 -8.17 -4.84 1.21
CA ASP A 131 -9.10 -3.72 1.25
C ASP A 131 -8.92 -2.84 0.02
N ASN A 132 -10.06 -2.37 -0.50
CA ASN A 132 -10.09 -1.46 -1.62
C ASN A 132 -10.04 -0.01 -1.11
N LEU A 133 -8.90 0.63 -1.32
CA LEU A 133 -8.68 2.02 -0.89
C LEU A 133 -9.17 3.04 -1.92
N GLY A 134 -9.67 2.59 -3.07
CA GLY A 134 -10.15 3.44 -4.15
C GLY A 134 -9.01 4.25 -4.79
N GLU A 135 -9.29 5.52 -5.07
CA GLU A 135 -8.34 6.41 -5.70
C GLU A 135 -7.40 7.06 -4.68
N ASP A 136 -6.11 6.88 -4.87
CA ASP A 136 -5.06 7.43 -4.01
C ASP A 136 -4.72 8.87 -4.40
N TRP A 137 -5.63 9.76 -4.04
CA TRP A 137 -5.47 11.20 -4.22
C TRP A 137 -4.32 11.78 -3.39
N THR A 138 -4.01 11.16 -2.24
CA THR A 138 -2.93 11.60 -1.34
C THR A 138 -1.56 11.39 -1.98
N SER A 139 -1.28 10.19 -2.48
CA SER A 139 -0.01 9.92 -3.17
C SER A 139 0.09 10.66 -4.50
N PHE A 140 -1.04 10.86 -5.18
CA PHE A 140 -1.12 11.71 -6.37
C PHE A 140 -0.68 13.16 -6.07
N GLU A 141 -1.21 13.77 -5.01
CA GLU A 141 -0.82 15.11 -4.58
C GLU A 141 0.67 15.19 -4.21
N ARG A 142 1.17 14.20 -3.46
CA ARG A 142 2.60 14.13 -3.09
C ARG A 142 3.51 14.02 -4.32
N MET A 143 3.14 13.20 -5.30
CA MET A 143 3.88 13.07 -6.56
C MET A 143 3.90 14.38 -7.34
N LEU A 144 2.76 15.09 -7.42
CA LEU A 144 2.69 16.40 -8.07
C LEU A 144 3.57 17.43 -7.36
N ALA A 145 3.52 17.48 -6.03
CA ALA A 145 4.34 18.39 -5.23
C ALA A 145 5.85 18.16 -5.42
N ALA A 146 6.27 16.91 -5.62
CA ALA A 146 7.66 16.56 -5.91
C ALA A 146 8.08 16.83 -7.38
N SER A 147 7.12 16.84 -8.31
CA SER A 147 7.37 16.95 -9.74
C SER A 147 7.41 18.41 -10.24
N ARG A 148 8.62 18.98 -10.28
CA ARG A 148 8.82 20.39 -10.70
C ARG A 148 8.56 20.68 -12.18
N HIS A 149 8.53 19.65 -13.03
CA HIS A 149 8.45 19.79 -14.49
C HIS A 149 7.01 19.80 -15.03
N ILE A 150 6.00 19.54 -14.19
CA ILE A 150 4.60 19.48 -14.60
C ILE A 150 4.07 20.90 -14.83
N PRO A 151 3.56 21.22 -16.04
CA PRO A 151 2.91 22.50 -16.33
C PRO A 151 1.71 22.71 -15.40
N LYS A 152 1.41 23.97 -15.06
CA LYS A 152 0.25 24.34 -14.23
C LYS A 152 0.15 23.58 -12.90
N ARG A 153 1.25 22.98 -12.40
CA ARG A 153 1.29 22.19 -11.15
C ARG A 153 0.57 22.88 -9.99
N ASP A 154 0.85 24.16 -9.78
CA ASP A 154 0.28 24.91 -8.65
C ASP A 154 -1.24 25.10 -8.80
N GLU A 155 -1.73 25.25 -10.04
CA GLU A 155 -3.18 25.29 -10.33
C GLU A 155 -3.84 23.92 -10.10
N VAL A 156 -3.15 22.82 -10.45
CA VAL A 156 -3.62 21.46 -10.15
C VAL A 156 -3.69 21.22 -8.65
N LEU A 157 -2.64 21.57 -7.90
CA LEU A 157 -2.63 21.47 -6.43
C LEU A 157 -3.74 22.31 -5.80
N GLU A 158 -4.00 23.51 -6.33
CA GLU A 158 -5.13 24.34 -5.88
C GLU A 158 -6.48 23.67 -6.13
N ILE A 159 -6.68 23.03 -7.28
CA ILE A 159 -7.91 22.28 -7.59
C ILE A 159 -8.10 21.15 -6.58
N LEU A 160 -7.04 20.38 -6.26
CA LEU A 160 -7.10 19.29 -5.29
C LEU A 160 -7.53 19.79 -3.90
N ARG A 161 -6.99 20.94 -3.47
CA ARG A 161 -7.31 21.56 -2.19
C ARG A 161 -8.72 22.13 -2.12
N SER A 162 -9.18 22.77 -3.19
CA SER A 162 -10.44 23.55 -3.21
C SER A 162 -11.66 22.75 -3.69
N THR A 163 -11.48 21.55 -4.23
CA THR A 163 -12.57 20.75 -4.82
C THR A 163 -12.72 19.43 -4.06
N PRO A 164 -13.75 19.27 -3.21
CA PRO A 164 -13.93 18.02 -2.45
C PRO A 164 -14.35 16.81 -3.28
N ASP A 165 -15.15 17.03 -4.33
CA ASP A 165 -15.64 15.95 -5.20
C ASP A 165 -14.54 15.48 -6.17
N ASN A 166 -14.25 14.18 -6.15
CA ASN A 166 -13.17 13.58 -6.94
C ASN A 166 -13.43 13.65 -8.44
N GLU A 167 -14.67 13.45 -8.88
CA GLU A 167 -15.01 13.55 -10.31
C GLU A 167 -14.97 15.02 -10.79
N ALA A 168 -15.28 15.99 -9.93
CA ALA A 168 -15.07 17.40 -10.20
C ALA A 168 -13.57 17.76 -10.25
N ARG A 169 -12.72 17.17 -9.37
CA ARG A 169 -11.26 17.33 -9.47
C ARG A 169 -10.76 16.91 -10.85
N LYS A 170 -11.10 15.69 -11.27
CA LYS A 170 -10.69 15.16 -12.58
C LYS A 170 -11.11 16.07 -13.72
N ARG A 171 -12.38 16.47 -13.76
CA ARG A 171 -12.91 17.38 -14.80
C ARG A 171 -12.17 18.70 -14.83
N LYS A 172 -12.01 19.37 -13.69
CA LYS A 172 -11.29 20.64 -13.63
C LYS A 172 -9.84 20.50 -14.09
N ILE A 173 -9.14 19.44 -13.68
CA ILE A 173 -7.75 19.21 -14.08
C ILE A 173 -7.66 18.86 -15.58
N SER A 174 -8.59 18.07 -16.12
CA SER A 174 -8.61 17.73 -17.55
C SER A 174 -8.99 18.93 -18.44
N ASP A 175 -9.75 19.88 -17.91
CA ASP A 175 -10.17 21.09 -18.63
C ASP A 175 -9.11 22.21 -18.58
N LEU A 176 -8.16 22.14 -17.63
CA LEU A 176 -7.00 23.04 -17.63
C LEU A 176 -6.24 22.89 -18.94
N ASP A 177 -5.75 24.00 -19.48
CA ASP A 177 -4.86 24.09 -20.65
C ASP A 177 -5.16 23.13 -21.82
N SER A 178 -6.46 22.90 -22.10
CA SER A 178 -6.93 21.94 -23.12
C SER A 178 -6.45 20.49 -22.89
N GLY A 179 -6.26 20.11 -21.62
CA GLY A 179 -5.86 18.79 -21.15
C GLY A 179 -4.36 18.49 -21.27
N GLN A 180 -3.52 19.46 -21.65
CA GLN A 180 -2.09 19.24 -21.85
C GLN A 180 -1.40 18.83 -20.54
N THR A 181 -1.71 19.53 -19.45
CA THR A 181 -1.20 19.21 -18.11
C THR A 181 -1.61 17.80 -17.70
N TRP A 182 -2.90 17.44 -17.88
CA TRP A 182 -3.39 16.11 -17.56
C TRP A 182 -2.66 15.02 -18.35
N GLN A 183 -2.46 15.19 -19.65
CA GLN A 183 -1.73 14.23 -20.49
C GLN A 183 -0.27 14.03 -20.08
N GLN A 184 0.37 15.05 -19.50
CA GLN A 184 1.74 14.90 -18.96
C GLN A 184 1.77 14.19 -17.61
N ILE A 185 0.77 14.40 -16.77
CA ILE A 185 0.68 13.75 -15.46
C ILE A 185 0.50 12.23 -15.58
N ILE A 186 -0.32 11.79 -16.55
CA ILE A 186 -0.72 10.39 -16.69
C ILE A 186 0.21 9.55 -17.57
N ARG A 187 1.29 10.15 -18.07
CA ARG A 187 2.24 9.55 -19.00
C ARG A 187 3.21 8.57 -18.35
#